data_AF-A0A183E944-F1
#
_entry.id   AF-A0A183E944-F1
#
_cell.length_a   1.000
_cell.length_b   1.000
_cell.length_c   1.000
_cell.angle_alpha   90.00
_cell.angle_beta   90.00
_cell.angle_gamma   90.00
#
_symmetry.space_group_name_H-M   'P 1'
#
loop_
_entity.id
_entity.type
_entity.pdbx_description
1 polymer ?
#
loop_
_entity_poly.entity_id
_entity_poly.type
_entity_poly.pdbx_seq_one_letter_code
_entity_poly.pdbx_strand_id
1 'polypeptide(L)'
;LDSAILHERDYSFTYFGFKTLERSYLLRINGEVSERPQHMLMRVALGIHKKDVYAAIETYNLMSERWFTHATPTLFNSGTCVPQMSSCFLLTMLDDSIEGIFETLKKCALISKSAGGIGLNVHCIRATGSVIAGVSFLLRLPYACSG
;
A
#
# COMPACT_ATOMS: atom_id res chain seq x y z
N LEU A 1 -2.55 5.05 28.02
CA LEU A 1 -2.65 5.36 26.58
C LEU A 1 -3.62 6.51 26.38
N ASP A 2 -4.86 6.38 26.87
CA ASP A 2 -5.89 7.43 26.73
C ASP A 2 -5.46 8.79 27.32
N SER A 3 -4.77 8.79 28.45
CA SER A 3 -4.22 10.01 29.06
C SER A 3 -3.08 10.67 28.26
N ALA A 4 -2.45 9.94 27.33
CA ALA A 4 -1.40 10.49 26.48
C ALA A 4 -1.97 11.19 25.23
N ILE A 5 -3.24 10.94 24.90
CA ILE A 5 -3.88 11.55 23.73
C ILE A 5 -4.32 12.97 24.06
N LEU A 6 -3.84 13.93 23.26
CA LEU A 6 -4.19 15.35 23.38
C LEU A 6 -5.15 15.75 22.25
N HIS A 7 -6.46 15.72 22.53
CA HIS A 7 -7.50 16.03 21.54
C HIS A 7 -7.43 17.45 20.99
N GLU A 8 -6.82 18.40 21.71
CA GLU A 8 -6.62 19.76 21.23
C GLU A 8 -5.79 19.81 19.94
N ARG A 9 -4.93 18.81 19.70
CA ARG A 9 -4.12 18.69 18.49
C ARG A 9 -4.97 18.42 17.23
N ASP A 10 -6.22 18.00 17.35
CA ASP A 10 -7.13 17.87 16.20
C ASP A 10 -7.41 19.23 15.52
N TYR A 11 -7.40 20.33 16.28
CA TYR A 11 -7.63 21.68 15.74
C TYR A 11 -6.43 22.24 14.97
N SER A 12 -5.28 21.58 15.03
CA SER A 12 -4.13 21.99 14.24
C SER A 12 -4.38 21.81 12.74
N PHE A 13 -5.28 20.90 12.33
CA PHE A 13 -5.51 20.53 10.92
C PHE A 13 -6.20 21.63 10.15
N THR A 14 -5.67 21.93 8.96
CA THR A 14 -6.39 22.77 8.01
C THR A 14 -7.67 22.07 7.60
N TYR A 15 -8.69 22.83 7.20
CA TYR A 15 -9.97 22.28 6.77
C TYR A 15 -9.81 21.19 5.70
N PHE A 16 -8.97 21.42 4.69
CA PHE A 16 -8.70 20.45 3.63
C PHE A 16 -7.97 19.20 4.15
N GLY A 17 -7.00 19.37 5.05
CA GLY A 17 -6.30 18.26 5.67
C GLY A 17 -7.25 17.38 6.47
N PHE A 18 -8.09 18.00 7.30
CA PHE A 18 -9.09 17.30 8.09
C PHE A 18 -10.13 16.57 7.21
N LYS A 19 -10.67 17.22 6.19
CA LYS A 19 -11.62 16.58 5.25
C LYS A 19 -10.98 15.42 4.47
N THR A 20 -9.70 15.52 4.14
CA THR A 20 -8.95 14.42 3.52
C THR A 20 -8.85 13.22 4.47
N LEU A 21 -8.51 13.47 5.75
CA LEU A 21 -8.47 12.44 6.79
C LEU A 21 -9.84 11.79 6.99
N GLU A 22 -10.90 12.58 7.16
CA GLU A 22 -12.27 12.11 7.36
C GLU A 22 -12.78 11.27 6.18
N ARG A 23 -12.44 11.67 4.94
CA ARG A 23 -12.90 10.97 3.74
C ARG A 23 -12.26 9.60 3.60
N SER A 24 -10.98 9.47 3.91
CA SER A 24 -10.20 8.32 3.49
C SER A 24 -9.53 7.57 4.64
N TYR A 25 -9.00 8.24 5.66
CA TYR A 25 -8.06 7.63 6.62
C TYR A 25 -8.68 7.19 7.95
N LEU A 26 -9.76 7.83 8.38
CA LEU A 26 -10.42 7.51 9.64
C LEU A 26 -11.30 6.27 9.45
N LEU A 27 -11.15 5.27 10.32
CA LEU A 27 -11.96 4.05 10.24
C LEU A 27 -13.44 4.37 10.46
N ARG A 28 -14.28 3.65 9.71
CA ARG A 28 -15.73 3.81 9.73
C ARG A 28 -16.40 2.55 10.24
N ILE A 29 -17.43 2.73 11.06
CA ILE A 29 -18.31 1.67 11.53
C ILE A 29 -19.71 2.02 11.01
N ASN A 30 -20.35 1.10 10.30
CA ASN A 30 -21.67 1.32 9.69
C ASN A 30 -21.76 2.56 8.77
N GLY A 31 -20.66 2.92 8.12
CA GLY A 31 -20.59 4.08 7.22
C GLY A 31 -20.28 5.41 7.91
N GLU A 32 -20.30 5.45 9.24
CA GLU A 32 -19.99 6.64 10.04
C GLU A 32 -18.55 6.62 10.53
N VAL A 33 -17.92 7.80 10.58
CA VAL A 33 -16.55 7.96 11.06
C VAL A 33 -16.49 7.69 12.56
N SER A 34 -15.77 6.63 12.94
CA SER A 34 -15.65 6.20 14.34
C SER A 34 -14.34 6.65 14.99
N GLU A 35 -13.33 7.03 14.21
CA GLU A 35 -12.04 7.51 14.71
C GLU A 35 -11.93 9.03 14.63
N ARG A 36 -11.25 9.63 15.62
CA ARG A 36 -10.71 10.99 15.52
C ARG A 36 -9.29 10.94 14.94
N PRO A 37 -8.74 12.04 14.40
CA PRO A 37 -7.35 12.06 13.92
C PRO A 37 -6.36 11.56 14.98
N GLN A 38 -6.48 11.99 16.24
CA GLN A 38 -5.60 11.46 17.30
C GLN A 38 -5.74 9.94 17.52
N HIS A 39 -6.96 9.37 17.41
CA HIS A 39 -7.17 7.93 17.55
C HIS A 39 -6.45 7.17 16.43
N MET A 40 -6.56 7.67 15.19
CA MET A 40 -5.85 7.12 14.04
C MET A 40 -4.32 7.16 14.26
N LEU A 41 -3.77 8.29 14.71
CA LEU A 41 -2.32 8.40 14.96
C LEU A 41 -1.85 7.45 16.07
N MET A 42 -2.61 7.30 17.15
CA MET A 42 -2.30 6.36 18.22
C MET A 42 -2.40 4.90 17.76
N ARG A 43 -3.42 4.56 16.96
CA ARG A 43 -3.56 3.23 16.32
C ARG A 43 -2.34 2.92 15.45
N VAL A 44 -1.87 3.89 14.67
CA VAL A 44 -0.68 3.73 13.83
C VAL A 44 0.56 3.49 14.68
N ALA A 45 0.80 4.33 15.70
CA ALA A 45 1.95 4.18 16.58
C ALA A 45 1.96 2.82 17.29
N LEU A 46 0.82 2.37 17.81
CA LEU A 46 0.68 1.04 18.41
C LEU A 46 0.83 -0.09 17.38
N GLY A 47 0.34 0.10 16.15
CA GLY A 47 0.48 -0.88 15.08
C GLY A 47 1.94 -1.13 14.70
N ILE A 48 2.79 -0.09 14.78
CA ILE A 48 4.23 -0.17 14.49
C ILE A 48 4.99 -0.78 15.67
N HIS A 49 4.80 -0.23 16.88
CA HIS A 49 5.61 -0.55 18.06
C HIS A 49 5.08 -1.71 18.91
N LYS A 50 3.84 -2.15 18.66
CA LYS A 50 3.17 -3.30 19.28
C LYS A 50 3.19 -3.25 20.82
N LYS A 51 4.13 -3.97 21.45
CA LYS A 51 4.23 -4.08 22.92
C LYS A 51 5.04 -2.95 23.54
N ASP A 52 5.83 -2.22 22.74
CA ASP A 52 6.62 -1.09 23.23
C ASP A 52 5.75 0.17 23.30
N VAL A 53 5.15 0.38 24.47
CA VAL A 53 4.26 1.50 24.74
C VAL A 53 5.01 2.83 24.79
N TYR A 54 6.28 2.83 25.23
CA TYR A 54 7.06 4.06 25.32
C TYR A 54 7.40 4.60 23.93
N ALA A 55 7.90 3.73 23.04
CA ALA A 55 8.17 4.09 21.66
C ALA A 55 6.89 4.47 20.88
N ALA A 56 5.76 3.83 21.19
CA ALA A 56 4.46 4.19 20.64
C ALA A 56 4.04 5.62 21.05
N ILE A 57 4.18 5.98 22.33
CA ILE A 57 3.83 7.31 22.82
C ILE A 57 4.76 8.38 22.21
N GLU A 58 6.06 8.09 22.11
CA GLU A 58 7.02 8.99 21.45
C GLU A 58 6.64 9.24 19.98
N THR A 59 6.35 8.16 19.24
CA THR A 59 5.91 8.24 17.83
C THR A 59 4.60 9.01 17.70
N TYR A 60 3.63 8.76 18.59
CA TYR A 60 2.38 9.50 18.63
C TYR A 60 2.61 11.00 18.84
N ASN A 61 3.48 11.38 19.78
CA ASN A 61 3.78 12.79 20.04
C ASN A 61 4.40 13.46 18.81
N LEU A 62 5.41 12.84 18.21
CA LEU A 62 6.07 13.37 17.02
C LEU A 62 5.12 13.50 15.82
N MET A 63 4.26 12.51 15.60
CA MET A 63 3.27 12.55 14.51
C MET A 63 2.15 13.57 14.77
N SER A 64 1.62 13.65 16.00
CA SER A 64 0.55 14.59 16.34
C SER A 64 1.01 16.04 16.37
N GLU A 65 2.30 16.29 16.62
CA GLU A 65 2.96 17.59 16.45
C GLU A 65 3.45 17.86 15.01
N ARG A 66 3.29 16.90 14.09
CA ARG A 66 3.62 17.00 12.65
C ARG A 66 5.11 17.09 12.33
N TRP A 67 5.96 16.53 13.18
CA TRP A 67 7.38 16.37 12.84
C TRP A 67 7.56 15.44 11.64
N PHE A 68 6.72 14.41 11.52
CA PHE A 68 6.66 13.54 10.35
C PHE A 68 5.28 12.88 10.22
N THR A 69 5.04 12.22 9.08
CA THR A 69 3.91 11.32 8.87
C THR A 69 4.38 10.04 8.18
N HIS A 70 3.73 8.92 8.50
CA HIS A 70 3.90 7.70 7.71
C HIS A 70 3.15 7.77 6.37
N ALA A 71 3.51 6.86 5.48
CA ALA A 71 2.87 6.72 4.18
C ALA A 71 1.41 6.28 4.30
N THR A 72 0.64 6.56 3.25
CA THR A 72 -0.79 6.26 3.17
C THR A 72 -1.14 4.83 3.61
N PRO A 73 -0.52 3.75 3.08
CA PRO A 73 -0.89 2.37 3.49
C PRO A 73 -0.65 2.09 4.97
N THR A 74 0.37 2.73 5.55
CA THR A 74 0.63 2.64 7.00
C THR A 74 -0.50 3.29 7.80
N LEU A 75 -0.95 4.50 7.42
CA LEU A 75 -2.05 5.17 8.11
C LEU A 75 -3.37 4.38 8.02
N PHE A 76 -3.63 3.78 6.87
CA PHE A 76 -4.81 2.96 6.61
C PHE A 76 -4.82 1.66 7.42
N ASN A 77 -3.74 0.87 7.33
CA ASN A 77 -3.80 -0.54 7.69
C ASN A 77 -3.12 -0.85 9.03
N SER A 78 -2.36 0.07 9.62
CA SER A 78 -1.73 -0.16 10.93
C SER A 78 -2.77 -0.45 12.00
N GLY A 79 -2.53 -1.48 12.82
CA GLY A 79 -3.43 -1.89 13.89
C GLY A 79 -4.72 -2.58 13.42
N THR A 80 -4.88 -2.85 12.12
CA THR A 80 -6.00 -3.64 11.57
C THR A 80 -5.65 -5.14 11.50
N CYS A 81 -6.65 -5.99 11.23
CA CYS A 81 -6.46 -7.44 11.13
C CYS A 81 -5.49 -7.87 10.01
N VAL A 82 -5.36 -7.07 8.94
CA VAL A 82 -4.46 -7.35 7.81
C VAL A 82 -3.55 -6.13 7.57
N PRO A 83 -2.45 -6.00 8.33
CA PRO A 83 -1.62 -4.80 8.33
C PRO A 83 -0.64 -4.78 7.14
N GLN A 84 -1.15 -4.53 5.93
CA GLN A 84 -0.31 -4.24 4.77
C GLN A 84 0.10 -2.77 4.82
N MET A 85 1.36 -2.49 5.16
CA MET A 85 1.84 -1.11 5.38
C MET A 85 2.79 -0.61 4.30
N SER A 86 3.11 -1.43 3.29
CA SER A 86 4.11 -1.14 2.27
C SER A 86 3.48 -0.50 1.03
N SER A 87 4.03 0.61 0.55
CA SER A 87 3.46 1.32 -0.60
C SER A 87 3.80 0.68 -1.95
N CYS A 88 5.02 0.16 -2.12
CA CYS A 88 5.53 -0.24 -3.43
C CYS A 88 6.18 -1.62 -3.37
N PHE A 89 6.00 -2.38 -4.44
CA PHE A 89 6.60 -3.69 -4.65
C PHE A 89 7.34 -3.71 -5.97
N LEU A 90 8.57 -4.18 -5.96
CA LEU A 90 9.37 -4.40 -7.16
C LEU A 90 9.35 -5.88 -7.48
N LEU A 91 8.83 -6.22 -8.66
CA LEU A 91 8.78 -7.58 -9.17
C LEU A 91 9.65 -7.71 -10.40
N THR A 92 10.25 -8.88 -10.57
CA THR A 92 10.88 -9.29 -11.82
C THR A 92 10.08 -10.46 -12.36
N MET A 93 9.85 -10.47 -13.67
CA MET A 93 9.21 -11.59 -14.35
C MET A 93 9.94 -12.89 -14.01
N LEU A 94 9.19 -13.93 -13.64
CA LEU A 94 9.77 -15.18 -13.13
C LEU A 94 10.51 -15.96 -14.20
N ASP A 95 9.93 -16.03 -15.40
CA ASP A 95 10.47 -16.80 -16.52
C ASP A 95 9.83 -16.35 -17.84
N ASP A 96 10.51 -16.62 -18.96
CA ASP A 96 10.03 -16.41 -20.34
C ASP A 96 9.20 -17.61 -20.83
N SER A 97 8.22 -17.97 -20.02
CA SER A 97 7.27 -19.05 -20.27
C SER A 97 5.85 -18.61 -19.91
N ILE A 98 4.85 -19.26 -20.50
CA ILE A 98 3.44 -18.98 -20.18
C ILE A 98 3.20 -19.16 -18.68
N GLU A 99 3.75 -20.23 -18.09
CA GLU A 99 3.63 -20.47 -16.65
C GLU A 99 4.26 -19.35 -15.82
N GLY A 100 5.48 -18.92 -16.16
CA GLY A 100 6.15 -17.80 -15.51
C GLY A 100 5.37 -16.48 -15.59
N ILE A 101 4.77 -16.20 -16.76
CA ILE A 101 3.93 -15.01 -16.98
C ILE A 101 2.67 -15.07 -16.12
N PHE A 102 1.95 -16.19 -16.11
CA PHE A 102 0.70 -16.32 -15.36
C PHE A 102 0.92 -16.32 -13.85
N GLU A 103 1.99 -16.93 -13.34
CA GLU A 103 2.33 -16.85 -11.92
C GLU A 103 2.77 -15.44 -11.51
N THR A 104 3.50 -14.72 -12.38
CA THR A 104 3.83 -13.30 -12.15
C THR A 104 2.56 -12.45 -12.11
N LEU A 105 1.61 -12.67 -13.03
CA LEU A 105 0.32 -11.98 -13.07
C LEU A 105 -0.49 -12.23 -11.79
N LYS A 106 -0.54 -13.47 -11.31
CA LYS A 106 -1.19 -13.83 -10.04
C LYS A 106 -0.59 -13.10 -8.85
N LYS A 107 0.75 -13.00 -8.77
CA LYS A 107 1.43 -12.20 -7.74
C LYS A 107 1.05 -10.73 -7.82
N CYS A 108 1.03 -10.15 -9.02
CA CYS A 108 0.58 -8.76 -9.23
C CYS A 108 -0.86 -8.56 -8.77
N ALA A 109 -1.77 -9.49 -9.09
CA ALA A 109 -3.17 -9.41 -8.67
C ALA A 109 -3.33 -9.45 -7.14
N LEU A 110 -2.57 -10.31 -6.45
CA LEU A 110 -2.57 -10.39 -4.99
C LEU A 110 -2.05 -9.11 -4.33
N ILE A 111 -0.98 -8.51 -4.87
CA ILE A 111 -0.42 -7.26 -4.36
C ILE A 111 -1.38 -6.09 -4.62
N SER A 112 -1.96 -6.02 -5.81
CA SER A 112 -2.93 -4.98 -6.19
C SER A 112 -4.19 -5.04 -5.31
N LYS A 113 -4.68 -6.25 -4.99
CA LYS A 113 -5.78 -6.45 -4.02
C LYS A 113 -5.47 -5.81 -2.66
N SER A 114 -4.21 -5.81 -2.26
CA SER A 114 -3.75 -5.21 -0.99
C SER A 114 -3.35 -3.73 -1.10
N ALA A 115 -3.74 -3.05 -2.19
CA ALA A 115 -3.46 -1.63 -2.47
C ALA A 115 -1.96 -1.26 -2.56
N GLY A 116 -1.11 -2.23 -2.94
CA GLY A 116 0.31 -1.99 -3.21
C GLY A 116 0.56 -1.56 -4.66
N GLY A 117 1.36 -0.51 -4.87
CA GLY A 117 1.89 -0.16 -6.19
C GLY A 117 2.92 -1.19 -6.66
N ILE A 118 2.98 -1.46 -7.97
CA ILE A 118 3.85 -2.49 -8.54
C ILE A 118 4.75 -1.88 -9.60
N GLY A 119 6.06 -2.04 -9.45
CA GLY A 119 7.03 -1.89 -10.53
C GLY A 119 7.43 -3.27 -11.04
N LEU A 120 7.19 -3.57 -12.32
CA LEU A 120 7.47 -4.87 -12.90
C LEU A 120 8.57 -4.77 -13.97
N ASN A 121 9.65 -5.53 -13.78
CA ASN A 121 10.71 -5.69 -14.76
C ASN A 121 10.41 -6.88 -15.70
N VAL A 122 10.30 -6.61 -17.01
CA VAL A 122 9.94 -7.58 -18.05
C VAL A 122 11.06 -7.85 -19.07
N HIS A 123 12.29 -7.43 -18.79
CA HIS A 123 13.43 -7.55 -19.72
C HIS A 123 13.69 -8.97 -20.24
N CYS A 124 13.32 -10.01 -19.48
CA CYS A 124 13.54 -11.40 -19.86
C CYS A 124 12.49 -11.96 -20.82
N ILE A 125 11.38 -11.24 -21.07
CA ILE A 125 10.34 -11.69 -22.01
C ILE A 125 10.81 -11.51 -23.45
N ARG A 126 10.66 -12.57 -24.25
CA ARG A 126 11.02 -12.52 -25.68
C ARG A 126 10.21 -11.49 -26.47
N ALA A 127 10.85 -10.87 -27.46
CA ALA A 127 10.21 -9.90 -28.34
C ALA A 127 9.35 -10.56 -29.43
N THR A 128 8.51 -9.76 -30.09
CA THR A 128 7.69 -10.18 -31.24
C THR A 128 8.53 -10.85 -32.32
N GLY A 129 8.10 -12.02 -32.80
CA GLY A 129 8.79 -12.77 -33.85
C GLY A 129 9.88 -13.73 -33.34
N SER A 130 10.13 -13.79 -32.03
CA SER A 130 11.04 -14.76 -31.43
C SER A 130 10.49 -16.19 -31.56
N VAL A 131 11.39 -17.15 -31.77
CA VAL A 131 11.02 -18.56 -31.92
C VAL A 131 10.55 -19.15 -30.59
N ILE A 132 9.52 -20.00 -30.63
CA ILE A 132 9.04 -20.78 -29.48
C ILE A 132 9.34 -22.25 -29.77
N ALA A 133 10.28 -22.84 -29.04
CA ALA A 133 10.60 -24.26 -29.18
C ALA A 133 9.41 -25.11 -28.70
N GLY A 134 8.93 -26.04 -29.54
CA GLY A 134 7.83 -26.95 -29.20
C GLY A 134 6.48 -26.64 -29.85
N VAL A 135 6.31 -25.47 -30.50
CA VAL A 135 5.17 -25.20 -31.39
C VAL A 135 5.67 -25.10 -32.83
N SER A 136 5.28 -26.06 -33.66
CA SER A 136 5.63 -26.11 -35.10
C SER A 136 4.87 -25.07 -35.95
N PHE A 137 4.23 -24.08 -35.32
CA PHE A 137 3.50 -23.04 -36.04
C PHE A 137 4.16 -21.70 -35.78
N LEU A 138 4.47 -21.04 -36.90
CA LEU A 138 4.93 -19.68 -37.03
C LEU A 138 3.86 -18.71 -36.50
N LEU A 139 3.60 -18.70 -35.19
CA LEU A 139 2.84 -17.65 -34.51
C LEU A 139 3.69 -16.38 -34.47
N ARG A 140 3.93 -15.81 -35.66
CA ARG A 140 4.10 -14.36 -35.77
C ARG A 140 2.79 -13.78 -35.27
N LEU A 141 2.79 -13.16 -34.09
CA LEU A 141 1.70 -12.26 -33.71
C LEU A 141 1.57 -11.25 -34.87
N PRO A 142 0.47 -11.28 -35.65
CA PRO A 142 0.31 -10.32 -36.71
C PRO A 142 -0.03 -8.99 -36.05
N TYR A 143 0.67 -7.93 -36.47
CA TYR A 143 0.45 -6.53 -36.10
C TYR A 143 0.94 -6.09 -34.72
N ALA A 144 2.24 -5.81 -34.62
CA ALA A 144 2.70 -4.68 -33.79
C ALA A 144 2.79 -3.45 -34.71
N CYS A 145 2.06 -2.40 -34.36
CA CYS A 145 1.91 -1.16 -35.10
C CYS A 145 3.23 -0.61 -35.65
N SER A 146 3.29 -0.45 -36.97
CA SER A 146 4.10 0.58 -37.62
C SER A 146 3.37 1.91 -37.51
N GLY A 147 3.90 2.83 -36.71
CA GLY A 147 3.39 4.19 -36.50
C GLY A 147 4.16 4.89 -35.39
#